data_AF-A0A0D3H6L8-F1
#
_entry.id   AF-A0A0D3H6L8-F1
#
_cell.length_a   1.000
_cell.length_b   1.000
_cell.length_c   1.000
_cell.angle_alpha   90.00
_cell.angle_beta   90.00
_cell.angle_gamma   90.00
#
_symmetry.space_group_name_H-M   'P 1'
#
loop_
_entity.id
_entity.type
_entity.pdbx_description
1 polymer ?
#
loop_
_entity_poly.entity_id
_entity_poly.type
_entity_poly.pdbx_seq_one_letter_code
_entity_poly.pdbx_strand_id
1 'polypeptide(L)'
;MLTGRPPANAVPGFDGVDLPQWVRAVVQEEWTAEVFDASIADEAHAEEEMMRLLKLAVECTEQRPERRPTMAEVAARIEHIVDTVIRNADVDDFDSVSQ
;
A
#
# COMPACT_ATOMS: atom_id res chain seq x y z
N MET A 1 3.05 8.22 -3.31
CA MET A 1 1.61 7.85 -3.33
C MET A 1 1.53 6.45 -3.89
N LEU A 2 0.82 5.52 -3.24
CA LEU A 2 0.89 4.08 -3.57
C LEU A 2 0.33 3.74 -4.96
N THR A 3 -0.68 4.45 -5.45
CA THR A 3 -1.41 4.08 -6.67
C THR A 3 -1.17 5.00 -7.87
N GLY A 4 -0.44 6.10 -7.69
CA GLY A 4 -0.25 7.14 -8.73
C GLY A 4 -1.54 7.80 -9.25
N ARG A 5 -2.73 7.40 -8.79
CA ARG A 5 -4.02 7.84 -9.32
C ARG A 5 -4.60 9.02 -8.53
N PRO A 6 -5.14 10.05 -9.21
CA PRO A 6 -5.78 11.17 -8.54
C PRO A 6 -7.12 10.75 -7.89
N PRO A 7 -7.47 11.25 -6.69
CA PRO A 7 -8.74 10.95 -6.05
C PRO A 7 -9.93 11.58 -6.80
N ALA A 8 -11.14 11.04 -6.58
CA ALA A 8 -12.40 11.66 -7.00
C ALA A 8 -12.44 13.15 -6.61
N ASN A 9 -12.79 14.01 -7.58
CA ASN A 9 -12.84 15.47 -7.47
C ASN A 9 -11.49 16.21 -7.30
N ALA A 10 -10.34 15.55 -7.50
CA ALA A 10 -9.05 16.23 -7.50
C ALA A 10 -8.88 17.24 -8.64
N VAL A 11 -9.59 17.02 -9.76
CA VAL A 11 -9.57 17.87 -10.95
C VAL A 11 -11.01 18.33 -11.23
N PRO A 12 -11.28 19.65 -11.36
CA PRO A 12 -12.61 20.13 -11.71
C PRO A 12 -13.03 19.57 -13.09
N GLY A 13 -14.16 18.87 -13.13
CA GLY A 13 -14.68 18.26 -14.36
C GLY A 13 -14.22 16.82 -14.63
N PHE A 14 -13.51 16.19 -13.70
CA PHE A 14 -13.16 14.77 -13.77
C PHE A 14 -13.94 14.00 -12.70
N ASP A 15 -14.80 13.09 -13.13
CA ASP A 15 -15.46 12.09 -12.29
C ASP A 15 -14.38 11.10 -11.82
N GLY A 16 -13.54 11.52 -10.88
CA GLY A 16 -12.42 10.70 -10.44
C GLY A 16 -12.89 9.45 -9.70
N VAL A 17 -11.95 8.55 -9.42
CA VAL A 17 -12.27 7.23 -8.90
C VAL A 17 -12.47 7.31 -7.38
N ASP A 18 -13.54 6.69 -6.87
CA ASP A 18 -13.63 6.34 -5.44
C ASP A 18 -12.56 5.28 -5.16
N LEU A 19 -11.36 5.74 -4.85
CA LEU A 19 -10.18 4.93 -4.59
C LEU A 19 -10.46 3.85 -3.54
N PRO A 20 -11.07 4.15 -2.37
CA PRO A 20 -11.50 3.12 -1.42
C PRO A 20 -12.39 2.03 -2.01
N GLN A 21 -13.41 2.41 -2.80
CA GLN A 21 -14.33 1.45 -3.41
C GLN A 21 -13.65 0.61 -4.51
N TRP A 22 -12.83 1.24 -5.35
CA TRP A 22 -12.08 0.58 -6.41
C TRP A 22 -11.03 -0.37 -5.84
N VAL A 23 -10.22 0.07 -4.86
CA VAL A 23 -9.22 -0.80 -4.23
C VAL A 23 -9.88 -2.01 -3.58
N ARG A 24 -11.04 -1.85 -2.93
CA ARG A 24 -11.79 -3.00 -2.36
C ARG A 24 -12.25 -4.00 -3.43
N ALA A 25 -12.67 -3.52 -4.60
CA ALA A 25 -13.07 -4.39 -5.71
C ALA A 25 -11.85 -5.13 -6.31
N VAL A 26 -10.72 -4.44 -6.44
CA VAL A 26 -9.47 -4.97 -6.99
C VAL A 26 -8.80 -5.96 -6.02
N VAL A 27 -8.91 -5.76 -4.70
CA VAL A 27 -8.37 -6.68 -3.68
C VAL A 27 -9.07 -8.06 -3.68
N GLN A 28 -10.28 -8.19 -4.27
CA GLN A 28 -10.99 -9.47 -4.34
C GLN A 28 -10.66 -10.35 -5.55
N GLU A 29 -10.04 -9.82 -6.60
CA GLU A 29 -9.86 -10.52 -7.89
C GLU A 29 -8.39 -10.90 -8.21
N GLU A 30 -7.54 -11.12 -7.19
CA GLU A 30 -6.12 -11.52 -7.37
C GLU A 30 -5.30 -10.50 -8.18
N TRP A 31 -4.97 -9.35 -7.59
CA TRP A 31 -4.13 -8.34 -8.27
C TRP A 31 -2.68 -8.34 -7.78
N THR A 32 -1.82 -8.78 -8.71
CA THR A 32 -0.36 -8.68 -8.77
C THR A 32 0.07 -7.33 -9.36
N ALA A 33 0.99 -6.61 -8.74
CA ALA A 33 1.79 -5.47 -9.27
C ALA A 33 1.12 -4.23 -9.93
N GLU A 34 -0.04 -4.30 -10.60
CA GLU A 34 -0.60 -3.19 -11.40
C GLU A 34 -1.23 -2.04 -10.60
N VAL A 35 -1.47 -2.25 -9.30
CA VAL A 35 -2.04 -1.21 -8.42
C VAL A 35 -0.96 -0.23 -7.95
N PHE A 36 0.31 -0.63 -8.01
CA PHE A 36 1.41 0.20 -7.55
C PHE A 36 1.80 1.22 -8.61
N ASP A 37 2.18 2.42 -8.16
CA ASP A 37 2.79 3.43 -9.02
C ASP A 37 3.99 2.82 -9.76
N ALA A 38 4.17 3.17 -11.04
CA ALA A 38 5.23 2.59 -11.88
C ALA A 38 6.64 2.84 -11.32
N SER A 39 6.82 3.90 -10.51
CA SER A 39 8.10 4.15 -9.80
C SER A 39 8.37 3.20 -8.64
N ILE A 40 7.34 2.49 -8.18
CA ILE A 40 7.35 1.60 -7.02
C ILE A 40 7.36 0.13 -7.47
N ALA A 41 6.72 -0.18 -8.60
CA ALA A 41 6.63 -1.52 -9.14
C ALA A 41 7.99 -2.14 -9.57
N ASP A 42 9.02 -1.32 -9.81
CA ASP A 42 10.39 -1.78 -10.10
C ASP A 42 11.13 -2.29 -8.83
N GLU A 43 10.66 -1.96 -7.62
CA GLU A 43 11.22 -2.42 -6.35
C GLU A 43 10.53 -3.73 -5.90
N ALA A 44 10.87 -4.84 -6.54
CA ALA A 44 10.29 -6.17 -6.28
C ALA A 44 10.42 -6.66 -4.81
N HIS A 45 11.29 -6.03 -4.03
CA HIS A 45 11.72 -6.44 -2.69
C HIS A 45 10.76 -5.97 -1.58
N ALA A 46 9.74 -5.17 -1.92
CA ALA A 46 8.76 -4.64 -0.96
C ALA A 46 7.30 -4.97 -1.31
N GLU A 47 7.03 -5.84 -2.29
CA GLU A 47 5.66 -6.10 -2.78
C GLU A 47 4.69 -6.49 -1.66
N GLU A 48 5.10 -7.38 -0.75
CA GLU A 48 4.26 -7.84 0.35
C GLU A 48 3.99 -6.72 1.38
N GLU A 49 4.99 -5.92 1.71
CA GLU A 49 4.95 -4.82 2.66
C GLU A 49 4.09 -3.68 2.11
N MET A 50 4.19 -3.42 0.82
CA MET A 50 3.34 -2.45 0.12
C MET A 50 1.89 -2.91 0.06
N MET A 51 1.64 -4.21 -0.09
CA MET A 51 0.29 -4.78 0.02
C MET A 51 -0.28 -4.59 1.43
N ARG A 52 0.52 -4.79 2.48
CA ARG A 52 0.12 -4.54 3.87
C ARG A 52 -0.24 -3.07 4.11
N LEU A 53 0.55 -2.15 3.54
CA LEU A 53 0.27 -0.70 3.57
C LEU A 53 -1.04 -0.35 2.85
N LEU A 54 -1.27 -0.91 1.66
CA LEU A 54 -2.50 -0.69 0.90
C LEU A 54 -3.73 -1.19 1.67
N LYS A 55 -3.64 -2.37 2.26
CA LYS A 55 -4.72 -2.93 3.08
C LYS A 55 -5.03 -2.05 4.28
N LEU A 56 -4.00 -1.54 4.96
CA LEU A 56 -4.17 -0.58 6.05
C LEU A 56 -4.87 0.70 5.58
N ALA A 57 -4.52 1.22 4.39
CA ALA A 57 -5.19 2.39 3.82
C ALA A 57 -6.68 2.14 3.51
N VAL A 58 -7.04 0.94 3.06
CA VAL A 58 -8.44 0.52 2.86
C VAL A 58 -9.21 0.45 4.19
N GLU A 59 -8.58 -0.04 5.25
CA GLU A 59 -9.16 -0.07 6.59
C GLU A 59 -9.39 1.36 7.14
N CYS A 60 -8.45 2.27 6.90
CA CYS A 60 -8.57 3.68 7.30
C CYS A 60 -9.74 4.40 6.61
N THR A 61 -10.15 3.92 5.44
CA THR A 61 -11.20 4.53 4.60
C THR A 61 -12.54 3.78 4.72
N GLU A 62 -12.73 2.99 5.79
CA GLU A 62 -13.99 2.28 6.05
C GLU A 62 -15.16 3.25 6.17
N GLN A 63 -16.29 2.90 5.53
CA GLN A 63 -17.48 3.75 5.52
C GLN A 63 -18.02 3.94 6.93
N ARG A 64 -17.93 2.87 7.74
CA ARG A 64 -18.29 2.87 9.17
C ARG A 64 -17.15 3.44 10.01
N PRO A 65 -17.30 4.62 10.64
CA PRO A 65 -16.26 5.24 11.46
C PRO A 65 -15.77 4.33 12.59
N GLU A 66 -16.67 3.62 13.24
CA GLU A 66 -16.39 2.67 14.33
C GLU A 66 -15.55 1.46 13.93
N ARG A 67 -15.36 1.21 12.64
CA ARG A 67 -14.49 0.13 12.13
C ARG A 67 -13.12 0.64 11.69
N ARG A 68 -12.91 1.96 11.67
CA ARG A 68 -11.61 2.54 11.31
C ARG A 68 -10.63 2.31 12.46
N PRO A 69 -9.39 1.89 12.19
CA PRO A 69 -8.35 1.85 13.20
C PRO A 69 -8.09 3.26 13.73
N THR A 70 -7.66 3.34 14.98
CA THR A 70 -7.21 4.60 15.58
C THR A 70 -5.91 5.06 14.92
N MET A 71 -5.67 6.37 14.86
CA MET A 71 -4.41 6.88 14.27
C MET A 71 -3.15 6.36 15.00
N ALA A 72 -3.27 6.02 16.29
CA ALA A 72 -2.18 5.37 17.03
C ALA A 72 -1.88 3.96 16.52
N GLU A 73 -2.92 3.15 16.26
CA GLU A 73 -2.77 1.82 15.64
C GLU A 73 -2.26 1.91 14.21
N VAL A 74 -2.73 2.90 13.44
CA VAL A 74 -2.24 3.15 12.07
C VAL A 74 -0.75 3.45 12.08
N ALA A 75 -0.30 4.38 12.93
CA ALA A 75 1.13 4.73 13.04
C ALA A 75 1.98 3.51 13.43
N ALA A 76 1.56 2.76 14.45
CA ALA A 76 2.28 1.56 14.90
C ALA A 76 2.39 0.49 13.79
N ARG A 77 1.32 0.28 13.01
CA ARG A 77 1.34 -0.67 11.88
C ARG A 77 2.24 -0.18 10.74
N ILE A 78 2.25 1.11 10.44
CA ILE A 78 3.15 1.69 9.44
C ILE A 78 4.61 1.49 9.86
N GLU A 79 4.95 1.80 11.12
CA GLU A 79 6.30 1.61 11.65
C GLU A 79 6.76 0.15 11.53
N HIS A 80 5.89 -0.80 11.87
CA HIS A 80 6.18 -2.23 11.75
C HIS A 80 6.40 -2.67 10.30
N ILE A 81 5.61 -2.14 9.35
CA ILE A 81 5.77 -2.45 7.92
C ILE A 81 7.12 -1.89 7.43
N VAL A 82 7.46 -0.65 7.78
CA VAL A 82 8.73 -0.02 7.38
C VAL A 82 9.94 -0.76 7.98
N ASP A 83 9.88 -1.15 9.25
CA ASP A 83 10.94 -1.95 9.90
C ASP A 83 11.13 -3.31 9.20
N THR A 84 10.04 -3.90 8.69
CA THR A 84 10.14 -5.14 7.89
C THR A 84 10.85 -4.91 6.56
N VAL A 85 10.52 -3.83 5.83
CA VAL A 85 11.20 -3.47 4.57
C VAL A 85 12.69 -3.25 4.79
N ILE A 86 13.07 -2.51 5.84
CA ILE A 86 14.47 -2.22 6.15
C ILE A 86 15.23 -3.52 6.46
N ARG A 87 14.66 -4.38 7.31
CA ARG A 87 15.28 -5.68 7.64
C ARG A 87 15.44 -6.59 6.43
N ASN A 88 14.45 -6.61 5.53
CA ASN A 88 14.53 -7.43 4.32
C ASN A 88 15.65 -6.93 3.39
N ALA A 89 15.85 -5.62 3.28
CA ALA A 89 16.92 -5.02 2.48
C ALA A 89 18.33 -5.33 3.02
N ASP A 90 18.49 -5.53 4.34
CA ASP A 90 19.77 -5.92 4.96
C ASP A 90 20.14 -7.40 4.69
N VAL A 91 19.18 -8.26 4.34
CA VAL A 91 19.42 -9.70 4.07
C VAL A 91 20.05 -9.91 2.68
N ASP A 92 19.78 -9.04 1.71
CA ASP A 92 20.34 -9.10 0.35
C ASP A 92 21.85 -8.77 0.28
N ASP A 93 22.42 -8.11 1.29
CA ASP A 93 23.87 -7.85 1.35
C ASP A 93 24.68 -9.11 1.76
N PHE A 94 24.06 -10.03 2.52
CA PHE A 94 24.75 -11.22 3.04
C PHE A 94 24.82 -12.38 2.04
N ASP A 95 23.90 -12.45 1.07
CA ASP A 95 23.91 -13.47 0.01
C ASP A 95 24.92 -13.14 -1.12
N SER A 96 25.45 -11.92 -1.15
CA SER A 96 26.54 -11.55 -2.06
C SER A 96 27.93 -12.03 -1.57
N VAL A 97 28.06 -12.50 -0.33
CA VAL A 97 29.36 -12.89 0.27
C VAL A 97 29.54 -14.41 0.41
N SER A 98 28.49 -15.22 0.22
CA SER A 98 28.57 -16.68 0.36
C SER A 98 28.49 -17.42 -0.98
N GLN A 99 29.64 -17.41 -1.68
CA GLN A 99 30.11 -18.37 -2.71
C GLN A 99 29.37 -18.51 -4.05
#